data_AF-A0ABD0WNJ3-F1
#
_entry.id   AF-A0ABD0WNJ3-F1
#
_cell.length_a   1.000
_cell.length_b   1.000
_cell.length_c   1.000
_cell.angle_alpha   90.00
_cell.angle_beta   90.00
_cell.angle_gamma   90.00
#
_symmetry.space_group_name_H-M   'P 1'
#
loop_
_entity.id
_entity.type
_entity.pdbx_description
1 polymer ?
#
loop_
_entity_poly.entity_id
_entity_poly.type
_entity_poly.pdbx_seq_one_letter_code
_entity_poly.pdbx_strand_id
1 'polypeptide(L)'
;MVSLTDKEVYSHLRRKELGLHCRRRTRGAAETELLLIDMPETLNSEKGHDTLDIPLLDQGRIQAIWQEQRRHLHCIQDPPGVQLHTQTGSITQGGVILPVYRCARLHFFGVVPPQPVHSR
;
A
#
# COMPACT_ATOMS: atom_id res chain seq x y z
N MET A 1 -22.74 -22.82 20.21
CA MET A 1 -22.07 -22.65 18.91
C MET A 1 -20.67 -22.14 19.17
N VAL A 2 -19.63 -22.83 18.71
CA VAL A 2 -18.23 -22.39 18.86
C VAL A 2 -17.98 -21.31 17.82
N SER A 3 -17.67 -20.10 18.27
CA SER A 3 -17.21 -19.01 17.40
C SER A 3 -15.74 -19.23 17.07
N LEU A 4 -15.40 -19.25 15.78
CA LEU A 4 -14.02 -19.33 15.31
C LEU A 4 -13.24 -18.07 15.71
N THR A 5 -11.93 -18.22 15.91
CA THR A 5 -11.02 -17.09 16.10
C THR A 5 -10.77 -16.36 14.77
N ASP A 6 -10.41 -15.08 14.81
CA ASP A 6 -10.11 -14.28 13.62
C ASP A 6 -9.09 -14.97 12.69
N LYS A 7 -8.06 -15.61 13.25
CA LYS A 7 -7.04 -16.34 12.47
C LYS A 7 -7.62 -17.53 11.71
N GLU A 8 -8.54 -18.27 12.32
CA GLU A 8 -9.23 -19.39 11.68
C GLU A 8 -10.20 -18.91 10.60
N VAL A 9 -10.86 -17.78 10.82
CA VAL A 9 -11.71 -17.15 9.80
C VAL A 9 -10.86 -16.68 8.60
N TYR A 10 -9.71 -16.05 8.85
CA TYR A 10 -8.81 -15.59 7.80
C TYR A 10 -8.18 -16.73 7.00
N SER A 11 -7.97 -17.91 7.58
CA SER A 11 -7.44 -19.07 6.84
C SER A 11 -8.45 -19.65 5.84
N HIS A 12 -9.74 -19.47 6.09
CA HIS A 12 -10.82 -19.90 5.21
C HIS A 12 -11.25 -18.87 4.16
N LEU A 13 -10.74 -17.64 4.23
CA LEU A 13 -11.02 -16.58 3.26
C LEU A 13 -10.00 -16.60 2.13
N ARG A 14 -10.48 -16.59 0.88
CA ARG A 14 -9.57 -16.44 -0.27
C ARG A 14 -9.00 -15.03 -0.29
N ARG A 15 -7.78 -14.88 -0.83
CA ARG A 15 -7.13 -13.55 -0.97
C ARG A 15 -8.01 -12.49 -1.65
N LYS A 16 -8.84 -12.90 -2.62
CA LYS A 16 -9.80 -12.01 -3.29
C LYS A 16 -10.94 -11.56 -2.36
N GLU A 17 -11.40 -12.43 -1.47
CA GLU A 17 -12.48 -12.17 -0.50
C GLU A 17 -11.99 -11.27 0.64
N LEU A 18 -10.74 -11.42 1.09
CA LEU A 18 -10.13 -10.52 2.10
C LEU A 18 -10.20 -9.04 1.72
N GLY A 19 -10.17 -8.72 0.42
CA GLY A 19 -10.30 -7.35 -0.06
C GLY A 19 -11.64 -6.69 0.28
N LEU A 20 -12.70 -7.49 0.48
CA LEU A 20 -14.04 -7.02 0.81
C LEU A 20 -14.22 -6.77 2.31
N HIS A 21 -13.49 -7.50 3.15
CA HIS A 21 -13.70 -7.50 4.59
C HIS A 21 -12.71 -6.63 5.36
N CYS A 22 -11.57 -6.28 4.76
CA CYS A 22 -10.51 -5.53 5.43
C CYS A 22 -10.47 -4.06 5.00
N ARG A 23 -10.43 -3.16 5.98
CA ARG A 23 -10.12 -1.75 5.76
C ARG A 23 -8.60 -1.59 5.62
N ARG A 24 -8.12 -1.27 4.43
CA ARG A 24 -6.70 -0.96 4.19
C ARG A 24 -6.47 0.53 4.36
N ARG A 25 -5.49 0.91 5.18
CA ARG A 25 -4.98 2.29 5.29
C ARG A 25 -3.52 2.35 4.83
N THR A 26 -3.11 3.44 4.19
CA THR A 26 -1.69 3.66 3.94
C THR A 26 -0.95 4.00 5.24
N ARG A 27 0.34 3.67 5.29
CA ARG A 27 1.18 3.77 6.50
C ARG A 27 1.57 5.22 6.83
N GLY A 28 1.56 6.10 5.84
CA GLY A 28 2.04 7.48 5.94
C GLY A 28 3.33 7.66 5.14
N ALA A 29 3.54 8.90 4.67
CA ALA A 29 4.66 9.22 3.77
C ALA A 29 6.02 8.95 4.43
N ALA A 30 6.21 9.38 5.69
CA ALA A 30 7.48 9.21 6.41
C ALA A 30 7.85 7.73 6.64
N GLU A 31 6.90 6.91 7.10
CA GLU A 31 7.15 5.46 7.27
C GLU A 31 7.43 4.79 5.92
N THR A 32 6.71 5.21 4.87
CA THR A 32 6.94 4.71 3.51
C THR A 32 8.33 5.10 3.00
N GLU A 33 8.79 6.33 3.27
CA GLU A 33 10.12 6.81 2.90
C GLU A 33 11.22 5.97 3.57
N LEU A 34 11.11 5.74 4.88
CA LEU A 34 12.07 4.93 5.62
C LEU A 34 12.18 3.50 5.07
N LEU A 35 11.05 2.87 4.75
CA LEU A 35 11.03 1.51 4.18
C LEU A 35 11.56 1.48 2.74
N LEU A 36 11.42 2.57 1.99
CA LEU A 36 11.90 2.66 0.62
C LEU A 36 13.37 3.06 0.51
N ILE A 37 13.99 3.67 1.52
CA ILE A 37 15.43 4.00 1.51
C ILE A 37 16.29 2.72 1.57
N ASP A 38 15.87 1.74 2.38
CA ASP A 38 16.60 0.48 2.58
C ASP A 38 16.72 -0.37 1.29
N MET A 39 15.69 -0.30 0.42
CA MET A 39 15.63 -1.14 -0.77
C MET A 39 16.68 -0.76 -1.85
N PRO A 40 16.79 0.50 -2.31
CA PRO A 40 17.85 0.94 -3.21
C PRO A 40 19.24 0.72 -2.63
N GLU A 41 19.45 0.95 -1.33
CA GLU A 41 20.75 0.71 -0.69
C GLU A 41 21.13 -0.77 -0.75
N THR A 42 20.19 -1.66 -0.42
CA THR A 42 20.39 -3.11 -0.52
C THR A 42 20.69 -3.54 -1.95
N LEU A 43 19.96 -3.02 -2.93
CA LEU A 43 20.12 -3.39 -4.34
C LEU A 43 21.31 -2.71 -5.04
N ASN A 44 21.90 -1.69 -4.43
CA ASN A 44 23.19 -1.12 -4.86
C ASN A 44 24.38 -1.86 -4.24
N SER A 45 24.16 -2.73 -3.25
CA SER A 45 25.20 -3.58 -2.65
C SER A 45 25.46 -4.86 -3.45
N GLU A 46 26.40 -5.68 -3.00
CA GLU A 46 26.65 -7.03 -3.54
C GLU A 46 25.37 -7.88 -3.63
N LYS A 47 24.40 -7.68 -2.72
CA LYS A 47 23.10 -8.38 -2.73
C LYS A 47 22.22 -8.03 -3.93
N GLY A 48 22.54 -6.97 -4.65
CA GLY A 48 21.86 -6.51 -5.85
C GLY A 48 22.42 -7.06 -7.15
N HIS A 49 23.26 -8.10 -7.10
CA HIS A 49 23.83 -8.76 -8.27
C HIS A 49 23.21 -10.13 -8.47
N ASP A 50 23.14 -10.58 -9.72
CA ASP A 50 22.70 -11.93 -10.05
C ASP A 50 23.81 -12.98 -9.81
N THR A 51 23.54 -14.24 -10.16
CA THR A 51 24.51 -15.35 -9.99
C THR A 51 25.78 -15.20 -10.83
N LEU A 52 25.78 -14.31 -11.83
CA LEU A 52 26.92 -14.01 -12.71
C LEU A 52 27.56 -12.66 -12.38
N ASP A 53 27.24 -12.09 -11.21
CA ASP A 53 27.73 -10.80 -10.74
C ASP A 53 27.28 -9.61 -11.61
N ILE A 54 26.15 -9.74 -12.30
CA ILE A 54 25.58 -8.66 -13.10
C ILE A 54 24.65 -7.82 -12.20
N PRO A 55 24.83 -6.48 -12.14
CA PRO A 55 23.94 -5.62 -11.36
C PRO A 55 22.50 -5.73 -11.86
N LEU A 56 21.56 -6.01 -10.95
CA LEU A 56 20.14 -6.11 -11.28
C LEU A 56 19.55 -4.75 -11.69
N LEU A 57 20.15 -3.66 -11.22
CA LEU A 57 19.64 -2.32 -11.41
C LEU A 57 20.75 -1.35 -11.81
N ASP A 58 20.38 -0.40 -12.67
CA ASP A 58 21.21 0.76 -12.97
C ASP A 58 21.15 1.73 -11.77
N GLN A 59 22.27 1.82 -11.05
CA GLN A 59 22.38 2.60 -9.82
C GLN A 59 22.11 4.09 -10.07
N GLY A 60 22.68 4.67 -11.12
CA GLY A 60 22.51 6.08 -11.45
C GLY A 60 21.07 6.41 -11.79
N ARG A 61 20.43 5.54 -12.57
CA ARG A 61 19.02 5.67 -12.95
C ARG A 61 18.09 5.53 -11.75
N ILE A 62 18.34 4.58 -10.85
CA ILE A 62 17.51 4.41 -9.64
C ILE A 62 17.61 5.60 -8.72
N GLN A 63 18.80 6.14 -8.50
CA GLN A 63 18.95 7.33 -7.67
C GLN A 63 18.20 8.52 -8.27
N ALA A 64 18.28 8.72 -9.59
CA ALA A 64 17.51 9.75 -10.27
C ALA A 64 15.99 9.55 -10.12
N ILE A 65 15.49 8.33 -10.30
CA ILE A 65 14.08 7.98 -10.09
C ILE A 65 13.68 8.26 -8.63
N TRP A 66 14.50 7.85 -7.66
CA TRP A 66 14.22 8.07 -6.25
C TRP A 66 14.07 9.56 -5.91
N GLN A 67 15.00 10.41 -6.38
CA GLN A 67 14.95 11.86 -6.14
C GLN A 67 13.70 12.51 -6.76
N GLU A 68 13.22 11.99 -7.90
CA GLU A 68 11.98 12.47 -8.51
C GLU A 68 10.75 11.93 -7.77
N GLN A 69 10.70 10.64 -7.45
CA GLN A 69 9.52 9.99 -6.90
C GLN A 69 9.29 10.26 -5.41
N ARG A 70 10.35 10.52 -4.62
CA ARG A 70 10.23 10.76 -3.17
C ARG A 70 9.27 11.89 -2.81
N ARG A 71 9.16 12.93 -3.66
CA ARG A 71 8.24 14.06 -3.43
C ARG A 71 6.76 13.65 -3.55
N HIS A 72 6.48 12.55 -4.25
CA HIS A 72 5.12 12.03 -4.45
C HIS A 72 4.70 11.03 -3.36
N LEU A 73 5.54 10.78 -2.35
CA LEU A 73 5.18 9.88 -1.25
C LEU A 73 3.94 10.34 -0.50
N HIS A 74 3.68 11.65 -0.44
CA HIS A 74 2.43 12.20 0.11
C HIS A 74 1.23 11.97 -0.81
N CYS A 75 1.42 12.01 -2.13
CA CYS A 75 0.35 11.87 -3.12
C CYS A 75 -0.28 10.47 -3.11
N ILE A 76 0.49 9.44 -2.74
CA ILE A 76 0.02 8.05 -2.71
C ILE A 76 -0.63 7.65 -1.37
N GLN A 77 -0.64 8.54 -0.37
CA GLN A 77 -1.24 8.25 0.93
C GLN A 77 -2.75 8.47 0.89
N ASP A 78 -3.45 7.77 1.78
CA ASP A 78 -4.87 8.05 2.03
C ASP A 78 -5.03 9.48 2.58
N PRO A 79 -5.88 10.33 1.96
CA PRO A 79 -6.05 11.70 2.40
C PRO A 79 -6.71 11.76 3.79
N PRO A 80 -6.31 12.73 4.65
CA PRO A 80 -6.90 12.89 5.97
C PRO A 80 -8.38 13.30 5.85
N GLY A 81 -9.22 12.79 6.76
CA GLY A 81 -10.64 13.15 6.82
C GLY A 81 -11.53 12.55 5.73
N VAL A 82 -10.97 11.78 4.77
CA VAL A 82 -11.77 11.13 3.73
C VAL A 82 -12.18 9.72 4.14
N GLN A 83 -13.48 9.43 4.10
CA GLN A 83 -13.99 8.09 4.31
C GLN A 83 -13.82 7.23 3.05
N LEU A 84 -12.73 6.44 3.02
CA LEU A 84 -12.44 5.57 1.88
C LEU A 84 -13.19 4.23 1.88
N HIS A 85 -13.74 3.83 3.02
CA HIS A 85 -14.46 2.55 3.17
C HIS A 85 -15.86 2.81 3.71
N THR A 86 -16.86 2.40 2.95
CA THR A 86 -18.27 2.42 3.35
C THR A 86 -18.74 0.98 3.53
N GLN A 87 -19.24 0.63 4.70
CA GLN A 87 -19.83 -0.68 4.93
C GLN A 87 -21.14 -0.79 4.17
N THR A 88 -21.28 -1.79 3.30
CA THR A 88 -22.48 -2.05 2.50
C THR A 88 -23.28 -3.24 3.00
N GLY A 89 -22.73 -4.02 3.92
CA GLY A 89 -23.41 -5.17 4.53
C GLY A 89 -22.49 -5.98 5.43
N SER A 90 -22.92 -7.20 5.74
CA SER A 90 -22.15 -8.19 6.47
C SER A 90 -22.53 -9.60 6.04
N ILE A 91 -21.59 -10.53 6.09
CA ILE A 91 -21.82 -11.95 5.84
C ILE A 91 -21.42 -12.76 7.07
N THR A 92 -22.09 -13.89 7.31
CA THR A 92 -21.69 -14.81 8.38
C THR A 92 -20.91 -15.96 7.77
N GLN A 93 -19.64 -16.12 8.15
CA GLN A 93 -18.77 -17.20 7.69
C GLN A 93 -18.16 -17.91 8.91
N GLY A 94 -18.38 -19.22 9.02
CA GLY A 94 -17.88 -20.01 10.15
C GLY A 94 -18.35 -19.51 11.53
N GLY A 95 -19.55 -18.93 11.59
CA GLY A 95 -20.11 -18.34 12.81
C GLY A 95 -19.57 -16.94 13.16
N VAL A 96 -18.71 -16.35 12.33
CA VAL A 96 -18.19 -14.99 12.51
C VAL A 96 -18.82 -14.04 11.50
N ILE A 97 -19.24 -12.88 11.98
CA ILE A 97 -19.83 -11.82 11.16
C ILE A 97 -18.71 -10.97 10.56
N LEU A 98 -18.58 -11.00 9.23
CA LEU A 98 -17.60 -10.24 8.48
C LEU A 98 -18.28 -9.05 7.80
N PRO A 99 -17.85 -7.80 8.06
CA PRO A 99 -18.35 -6.64 7.34
C PRO A 99 -17.95 -6.70 5.87
N VAL A 100 -18.78 -6.15 4.99
CA VAL A 100 -18.47 -5.97 3.57
C VAL A 100 -18.32 -4.48 3.30
N TYR A 101 -17.16 -4.09 2.77
CA TYR A 101 -16.83 -2.71 2.46
C TYR A 101 -16.78 -2.46 0.95
N ARG A 102 -17.30 -1.31 0.52
CA ARG A 102 -17.02 -0.72 -0.77
C ARG A 102 -15.88 0.30 -0.61
N CYS A 103 -14.81 0.13 -1.37
CA CYS A 103 -13.64 1.01 -1.35
C CYS A 103 -13.79 2.13 -2.39
N ALA A 104 -13.65 3.38 -1.95
CA ALA A 104 -13.71 4.57 -2.80
C ALA A 104 -12.34 4.99 -3.37
N ARG A 105 -11.26 4.28 -3.06
CA ARG A 105 -9.89 4.67 -3.44
C ARG A 105 -9.72 4.85 -4.97
N LEU A 106 -10.39 4.04 -5.80
CA LEU A 106 -10.40 4.22 -7.26
C LEU A 106 -11.17 5.46 -7.74
N HIS A 107 -12.12 5.95 -6.95
CA HIS A 107 -12.84 7.21 -7.24
C HIS A 107 -12.01 8.44 -6.86
N PHE A 108 -11.14 8.34 -5.84
CA PHE A 108 -10.41 9.49 -5.31
C PHE A 108 -9.04 9.74 -5.95
N PHE A 109 -8.38 8.72 -6.54
CA PHE A 109 -7.07 8.89 -7.18
C PHE A 109 -7.05 9.79 -8.43
N GLY A 110 -8.21 10.23 -8.93
CA GLY A 110 -8.33 11.17 -10.05
C GLY A 110 -8.27 12.66 -9.65
N VAL A 111 -8.27 12.99 -8.36
CA VAL A 111 -8.17 14.40 -7.89
C VAL A 111 -6.76 14.61 -7.37
N VAL A 112 -5.80 14.77 -8.29
CA VAL A 112 -4.47 15.28 -7.93
C VAL A 112 -4.68 16.75 -7.52
N PRO A 113 -4.45 17.14 -6.26
CA PRO A 113 -4.52 18.55 -5.89
C PRO A 113 -3.49 19.33 -6.73
N PRO A 114 -3.85 20.52 -7.27
CA PRO A 114 -2.91 21.33 -8.02
C PRO A 114 -1.69 21.60 -7.13
N GLN A 115 -0.51 21.25 -7.63
CA GLN A 115 0.75 21.55 -6.94
C GLN A 115 0.85 23.08 -6.82
N PRO A 116 1.21 23.64 -5.64
CA PRO A 116 1.48 25.06 -5.54
C PRO A 116 2.65 25.39 -6.48
N VAL A 117 2.37 26.22 -7.48
CA VAL A 117 3.40 26.78 -8.35
C VAL A 117 4.27 27.66 -7.47
N HIS A 118 5.43 27.16 -7.05
CA HIS A 118 6.44 28.02 -6.46
C HIS A 118 6.82 29.06 -7.50
N SER A 119 6.50 30.32 -7.18
CA SER A 119 6.94 31.46 -7.96
C SER A 119 8.47 31.54 -7.86
N ARG A 120 9.08 31.76 -9.03
CA ARG A 120 10.52 31.82 -9.36
C ARG A 120 11.45 32.20 -8.22
#